data_AF-A0A553F468-F1
#
_entry.id   AF-A0A553F468-F1
#
_cell.length_a   1.000
_cell.length_b   1.000
_cell.length_c   1.000
_cell.angle_alpha   90.00
_cell.angle_beta   90.00
_cell.angle_gamma   90.00
#
_symmetry.space_group_name_H-M   'P 1'
#
loop_
_entity.id
_entity.type
_entity.pdbx_description
1 polymer ?
#
loop_
_entity_poly.entity_id
_entity_poly.type
_entity_poly.pdbx_seq_one_letter_code
_entity_poly.pdbx_strand_id
1 'polypeptide(L)'
;MEVEIIGVFIPIVAIIGLIIMVINLRKYENEERMNMIDKGMNPMDLKKIPNNTNWSLRFSLLLIGLGSGLLVGYFLDSFTRMEEVAYFSMILIFGGIGLVVSYLVEEKKAKNERNRS
;
A
#
# COMPACT_ATOMS: atom_id res chain seq x y z
N MET A 1 -37.91 7.92 3.81
CA MET A 1 -37.70 8.50 2.46
C MET A 1 -36.66 9.61 2.42
N GLU A 2 -36.78 10.77 3.10
CA GLU A 2 -35.73 11.82 2.99
C GLU A 2 -34.39 11.45 3.65
N VAL A 3 -34.42 10.79 4.81
CA VAL A 3 -33.21 10.43 5.57
C VAL A 3 -32.39 9.31 4.89
N GLU A 4 -33.06 8.43 4.14
CA GLU A 4 -32.42 7.32 3.41
C GLU A 4 -31.63 7.84 2.21
N ILE A 5 -32.13 8.89 1.54
CA ILE A 5 -31.44 9.54 0.43
C ILE A 5 -30.15 10.21 0.93
N ILE A 6 -30.21 10.94 2.05
CA ILE A 6 -29.04 11.61 2.64
C ILE A 6 -27.96 10.59 3.02
N GLY A 7 -28.35 9.44 3.57
CA GLY A 7 -27.43 8.36 3.95
C GLY A 7 -26.63 7.77 2.78
N VAL A 8 -27.23 7.69 1.58
CA VAL A 8 -26.56 7.17 0.37
C VAL A 8 -25.71 8.24 -0.33
N PHE A 9 -26.06 9.52 -0.22
CA PHE A 9 -25.31 10.60 -0.85
C PHE A 9 -23.94 10.85 -0.21
N ILE A 10 -23.81 10.66 1.11
CA ILE A 10 -22.55 10.86 1.84
C ILE A 10 -21.39 10.01 1.26
N PRO A 11 -21.50 8.68 1.11
CA PRO A 11 -20.41 7.88 0.55
C PRO A 11 -20.13 8.20 -0.92
N ILE A 12 -21.15 8.56 -1.70
CA ILE A 12 -20.98 8.91 -3.13
C ILE A 12 -20.12 10.17 -3.27
N VAL A 13 -20.44 11.22 -2.50
CA VAL A 13 -19.67 12.48 -2.53
C VAL A 13 -18.24 12.25 -2.01
N ALA A 14 -18.07 11.42 -0.98
CA ALA A 14 -16.74 11.08 -0.46
C ALA A 14 -15.87 10.35 -1.49
N ILE A 15 -16.42 9.38 -2.23
CA ILE A 15 -15.71 8.63 -3.27
C ILE A 15 -15.31 9.56 -4.42
N ILE A 16 -16.23 10.42 -4.88
CA ILE A 16 -15.95 11.39 -5.95
C ILE A 16 -14.86 12.37 -5.49
N GLY A 17 -14.93 12.86 -4.25
CA GLY A 17 -13.91 13.73 -3.66
C GLY A 17 -12.53 13.09 -3.63
N LEU A 18 -12.44 11.80 -3.25
CA LEU A 18 -11.18 11.05 -3.26
C LEU A 18 -10.60 10.90 -4.67
N ILE A 19 -11.43 10.59 -5.67
CA ILE A 19 -10.99 10.46 -7.06
C ILE A 19 -10.43 11.81 -7.57
N ILE A 20 -11.16 12.91 -7.31
CA ILE A 20 -10.72 14.26 -7.69
C ILE A 20 -9.41 14.62 -6.99
N MET A 21 -9.26 14.32 -5.70
CA MET A 21 -8.04 14.57 -4.94
C MET A 21 -6.83 13.84 -5.56
N VAL A 22 -6.97 12.56 -5.88
CA VAL A 22 -5.90 11.75 -6.49
C VAL A 22 -5.49 12.31 -7.87
N ILE A 23 -6.46 12.71 -8.69
CA ILE A 23 -6.18 13.31 -10.01
C ILE A 23 -5.43 14.63 -9.85
N ASN A 24 -5.86 15.48 -8.92
CA ASN A 24 -5.19 16.76 -8.66
C ASN A 24 -3.76 16.55 -8.16
N LEU A 25 -3.53 15.61 -7.23
CA LEU A 25 -2.18 15.28 -6.77
C LEU A 25 -1.25 14.92 -7.93
N ARG A 26 -1.71 14.06 -8.85
CA ARG A 26 -0.95 13.70 -10.05
C ARG A 26 -0.75 14.86 -11.00
N LYS A 27 -1.73 15.76 -11.10
CA LYS A 27 -1.63 16.95 -11.94
C LYS A 27 -0.58 17.92 -11.38
N TYR A 28 -0.54 18.12 -10.06
CA TYR A 28 0.46 18.96 -9.40
C TYR A 28 1.88 18.44 -9.62
N GLU A 29 2.12 17.14 -9.50
CA GLU A 29 3.43 16.54 -9.81
C GLU A 29 3.87 16.80 -11.27
N ASN A 30 2.92 16.84 -12.21
CA ASN A 30 3.22 17.12 -13.63
C ASN A 30 3.45 18.62 -13.88
N GLU A 31 2.70 19.50 -13.22
CA GLU A 31 2.89 20.95 -13.30
C GLU A 31 4.23 21.38 -12.68
N GLU A 32 4.63 20.76 -11.57
CA GLU A 32 5.95 20.97 -10.97
C GLU A 32 7.07 20.60 -11.95
N ARG A 33 6.93 19.47 -12.67
CA ARG A 33 7.89 19.06 -13.70
C ARG A 33 8.01 20.03 -14.85
N MET A 34 6.89 20.60 -15.31
CA MET A 34 6.88 21.59 -16.39
C MET A 34 7.55 22.90 -15.94
N ASN A 35 7.19 23.39 -14.75
CA ASN A 35 7.78 24.61 -14.19
C ASN A 35 9.29 24.49 -13.94
N MET A 36 9.81 23.28 -13.73
CA MET A 36 11.25 23.03 -13.65
C MET A 36 11.93 23.13 -15.02
N ILE A 37 11.31 22.61 -16.09
CA ILE A 37 11.81 22.74 -17.48
C ILE A 37 11.84 24.22 -17.88
N ASP A 38 10.78 24.97 -17.60
CA ASP A 38 10.66 26.39 -17.94
C ASP A 38 11.70 27.26 -17.22
N LYS A 39 12.15 26.84 -16.03
CA LYS A 39 13.22 27.50 -15.26
C LYS A 39 14.63 27.08 -15.69
N GLY A 40 14.77 26.26 -16.74
CA GLY A 40 16.06 25.75 -17.21
C GLY A 40 16.69 24.71 -16.28
N MET A 41 15.93 24.19 -15.31
CA MET A 41 16.34 23.09 -14.45
C MET A 41 16.08 21.77 -15.16
N ASN A 42 17.11 20.92 -15.27
CA ASN A 42 16.94 19.62 -15.90
C ASN A 42 16.15 18.70 -14.94
N PRO A 43 14.93 18.22 -15.28
CA PRO A 43 14.16 17.34 -14.40
C PRO A 43 14.89 16.01 -14.12
N MET A 44 15.91 15.70 -14.93
CA MET A 44 16.78 14.55 -14.75
C MET A 44 17.78 14.71 -13.60
N ASP A 45 18.09 15.93 -13.12
CA ASP A 45 18.90 16.12 -11.92
C ASP A 45 18.12 15.79 -10.64
N LEU A 46 16.78 15.86 -10.70
CA LEU A 46 15.87 15.33 -9.68
C LEU A 46 15.60 13.82 -9.80
N LYS A 47 16.16 13.12 -10.81
CA LYS A 47 15.95 11.68 -11.01
C LYS A 47 16.55 10.80 -9.90
N LYS A 48 17.11 11.42 -8.87
CA LYS A 48 17.45 10.84 -7.56
C LYS A 48 16.30 10.90 -6.54
N ILE A 49 15.05 10.95 -6.97
CA ILE A 49 13.99 10.35 -6.15
C ILE A 49 14.01 8.86 -6.53
N PRO A 50 14.81 8.00 -5.86
CA PRO A 50 14.74 6.57 -6.10
C PRO A 50 13.27 6.21 -5.93
N ASN A 51 12.71 5.61 -6.98
CA ASN A 51 11.32 5.23 -7.05
C ASN A 51 10.97 4.51 -5.74
N ASN A 52 10.26 5.23 -4.89
CA ASN A 52 10.31 5.04 -3.45
C ASN A 52 9.85 3.62 -3.16
N THR A 53 10.79 2.77 -2.76
CA THR A 53 10.58 1.54 -2.00
C THR A 53 9.31 0.79 -2.37
N ASN A 54 9.40 -0.18 -3.30
CA ASN A 54 8.29 -0.96 -3.88
C ASN A 54 7.07 -1.14 -2.94
N TRP A 55 6.20 -0.13 -2.85
CA TRP A 55 5.01 -0.17 -2.01
C TRP A 55 4.09 -1.31 -2.43
N SER A 56 4.08 -1.60 -3.74
CA SER A 56 3.41 -2.78 -4.29
C SER A 56 3.95 -4.09 -3.71
N LEU A 57 5.26 -4.22 -3.46
CA LEU A 57 5.86 -5.45 -2.92
C LEU A 57 5.42 -5.65 -1.46
N ARG A 58 5.47 -4.59 -0.65
CA ARG A 58 4.98 -4.59 0.73
C ARG A 58 3.52 -4.97 0.83
N PHE A 59 2.68 -4.36 -0.01
CA PHE A 59 1.25 -4.67 -0.04
C PHE A 59 0.96 -6.10 -0.52
N SER A 60 1.65 -6.58 -1.56
CA SER A 60 1.44 -7.95 -2.05
C SER A 60 1.81 -8.99 -1.00
N LEU A 61 2.96 -8.85 -0.34
CA LEU A 61 3.39 -9.78 0.71
C LEU A 61 2.52 -9.70 1.96
N LEU A 62 2.06 -8.50 2.33
CA LEU A 62 1.08 -8.34 3.41
C LEU A 62 -0.24 -9.04 3.07
N LEU A 63 -0.81 -8.85 1.87
CA LEU A 63 -2.06 -9.52 1.47
C LEU A 63 -1.90 -11.04 1.44
N ILE A 64 -0.76 -11.56 0.97
CA ILE A 64 -0.46 -12.99 1.00
C ILE A 64 -0.41 -13.51 2.44
N GLY A 65 0.25 -12.76 3.34
CA GLY A 65 0.32 -13.09 4.77
C GLY A 65 -1.06 -13.09 5.44
N LEU A 66 -1.89 -12.06 5.17
CA LEU A 66 -3.26 -11.98 5.69
C LEU A 66 -4.14 -13.12 5.17
N GLY A 67 -4.10 -13.42 3.86
CA GLY A 67 -4.88 -14.50 3.27
C GLY A 67 -4.47 -15.88 3.78
N SER A 68 -3.16 -16.14 3.84
CA SER A 68 -2.62 -17.38 4.41
C SER A 68 -2.94 -17.51 5.90
N GLY A 69 -2.83 -16.42 6.67
CA GLY A 69 -3.13 -16.39 8.10
C GLY A 69 -4.61 -16.62 8.40
N LEU A 70 -5.51 -16.10 7.57
CA LEU A 70 -6.95 -16.37 7.69
C LEU A 70 -7.27 -17.85 7.46
N LEU A 71 -6.66 -18.45 6.42
CA LEU A 71 -6.87 -19.86 6.08
C LEU A 71 -6.34 -20.78 7.19
N VAL A 72 -5.13 -20.54 7.68
CA VAL A 72 -4.55 -21.31 8.80
C VAL A 72 -5.31 -21.06 10.11
N GLY A 73 -5.74 -19.82 10.37
CA GLY A 73 -6.56 -19.46 11.52
C GLY A 73 -7.88 -20.22 11.55
N TYR A 74 -8.55 -20.35 10.40
CA TYR A 74 -9.79 -21.14 10.26
C TYR A 74 -9.59 -22.61 10.64
N PHE A 75 -8.51 -23.22 10.15
CA PHE A 75 -8.18 -24.59 10.52
C PHE A 75 -7.91 -24.72 12.01
N LEU A 76 -7.18 -23.77 12.62
CA LEU A 76 -6.78 -23.85 14.02
C LEU A 76 -7.95 -23.58 15.00
N ASP A 77 -8.86 -22.69 14.64
CA ASP A 77 -10.07 -22.42 15.40
C ASP A 77 -10.93 -23.69 15.56
N SER A 78 -11.08 -24.45 14.48
CA SER A 78 -11.83 -25.72 14.46
C SER A 78 -11.33 -26.75 15.50
N PHE A 79 -10.04 -26.70 15.87
CA PHE A 79 -9.46 -27.60 16.87
C PHE A 79 -9.49 -27.04 18.30
N THR A 80 -9.46 -25.72 18.47
CA THR A 80 -9.14 -25.10 19.77
C THR A 80 -10.35 -24.41 20.43
N ARG A 81 -11.47 -24.21 19.72
CA ARG A 81 -12.67 -23.48 20.20
C ARG A 81 -12.35 -22.08 20.77
N MET A 82 -11.22 -21.50 20.37
CA MET A 82 -10.81 -20.14 20.71
C MET A 82 -11.09 -19.26 19.50
N GLU A 83 -12.37 -19.07 19.18
CA GLU A 83 -12.87 -18.44 17.95
C GLU A 83 -12.10 -17.18 17.61
N GLU A 84 -12.24 -16.11 18.37
CA GLU A 84 -11.74 -14.80 17.93
C GLU A 84 -10.21 -14.68 18.06
N VAL A 85 -9.61 -15.27 19.09
CA VAL A 85 -8.18 -15.09 19.38
C VAL A 85 -7.31 -15.84 18.38
N ALA A 86 -7.75 -17.02 17.91
CA ALA A 86 -7.00 -17.82 16.94
C ALA A 86 -6.88 -17.09 15.58
N TYR A 87 -7.98 -16.51 15.07
CA TYR A 87 -7.94 -15.73 13.83
C TYR A 87 -7.07 -14.50 13.97
N PHE A 88 -7.30 -13.67 15.00
CA PHE A 88 -6.53 -12.43 15.19
C PHE A 88 -5.04 -12.71 15.33
N SER A 89 -4.67 -13.73 16.09
CA SER A 89 -3.26 -14.11 16.29
C SER A 89 -2.63 -14.60 14.99
N MET A 90 -3.29 -15.48 14.24
CA MET A 90 -2.73 -16.01 12.99
C MET A 90 -2.62 -14.93 11.91
N ILE A 91 -3.62 -14.07 11.77
CA ILE A 91 -3.59 -12.95 10.83
C ILE A 91 -2.43 -11.99 11.16
N LEU A 92 -2.23 -11.66 12.44
CA LEU A 92 -1.11 -10.80 12.87
C LEU A 92 0.24 -11.45 12.66
N ILE A 93 0.39 -12.74 12.97
CA ILE A 93 1.64 -13.48 12.80
C ILE A 93 2.00 -13.58 11.32
N PHE A 94 1.10 -14.11 10.48
CA PHE A 94 1.39 -14.31 9.06
C PHE A 94 1.46 -12.98 8.30
N GLY A 95 0.63 -11.99 8.65
CA GLY A 95 0.74 -10.63 8.12
C GLY A 95 2.06 -9.95 8.49
N GLY A 96 2.50 -10.11 9.74
CA GLY A 96 3.79 -9.61 10.22
C GLY A 96 4.99 -10.27 9.52
N ILE A 97 4.96 -11.60 9.34
CA ILE A 97 5.98 -12.34 8.58
C ILE A 97 6.04 -11.84 7.14
N GLY A 98 4.90 -11.62 6.50
CA GLY A 98 4.83 -11.05 5.14
C GLY A 98 5.54 -9.70 5.02
N LEU A 99 5.35 -8.82 6.01
CA LEU A 99 6.04 -7.52 6.06
C LEU A 99 7.55 -7.65 6.27
N VAL A 100 7.98 -8.52 7.19
CA VAL A 100 9.42 -8.77 7.44
C VAL A 100 10.09 -9.29 6.17
N VAL A 101 9.48 -10.25 5.48
CA VAL A 101 10.01 -10.77 4.21
C VAL A 101 10.08 -9.66 3.16
N SER A 102 9.07 -8.79 3.07
CA SER A 102 9.13 -7.64 2.14
C SER A 102 10.32 -6.72 2.43
N TYR A 103 10.60 -6.44 3.70
CA TYR A 103 11.73 -5.61 4.09
C TYR A 103 13.07 -6.26 3.69
N LEU A 104 13.23 -7.56 3.94
CA LEU A 104 14.44 -8.30 3.58
C LEU A 104 14.67 -8.36 2.06
N VAL A 105 13.60 -8.51 1.28
CA VAL A 105 13.69 -8.51 -0.19
C VAL A 105 14.08 -7.12 -0.72
N GLU A 106 13.51 -6.06 -0.17
CA GLU A 106 13.88 -4.68 -0.52
C GLU A 106 15.35 -4.38 -0.17
N GLU A 107 15.79 -4.76 1.03
CA GLU A 107 17.17 -4.58 1.48
C GLU A 107 18.15 -5.33 0.57
N LYS A 108 17.83 -6.58 0.20
CA LYS A 108 18.65 -7.37 -0.74
C LYS A 108 18.73 -6.73 -2.12
N LYS A 109 17.62 -6.17 -2.61
CA LYS A 109 17.58 -5.48 -3.90
C LYS A 109 18.44 -4.22 -3.87
N ALA A 110 18.33 -3.41 -2.82
CA ALA A 110 19.13 -2.19 -2.64
C ALA A 110 20.63 -2.50 -2.53
N LYS A 111 21.01 -3.59 -1.84
CA LYS A 111 22.41 -4.02 -1.74
C LYS A 111 22.98 -4.48 -3.09
N ASN A 112 22.19 -5.21 -3.89
CA ASN A 112 22.59 -5.64 -5.22
C ASN A 112 22.77 -4.48 -6.21
N GLU A 113 21.93 -3.45 -6.12
CA GLU A 113 22.06 -2.25 -6.94
C GLU A 113 23.35 -1.47 -6.61
N ARG A 114 23.71 -1.36 -5.33
CA ARG A 114 24.95 -0.69 -4.88
C ARG A 114 26.24 -1.44 -5.29
N ASN A 115 26.20 -2.76 -5.47
CA ASN A 115 27.35 -3.55 -5.92
C ASN A 115 27.56 -3.53 -7.45
N ARG A 116 26.60 -3.01 -8.21
CA ARG A 116 26.66 -2.93 -9.69
C ARG A 116 27.04 -1.54 -10.22
N SER A 117 27.15 -0.55 -9.33
CA SER A 117 27.62 0.82 -9.60
C SER A 117 29.05 1.00 -9.12
#